data_AF-A0A3P7RH47-F1
#
_entry.id   AF-A0A3P7RH47-F1
#
_cell.length_a   1.000
_cell.length_b   1.000
_cell.length_c   1.000
_cell.angle_alpha   90.00
_cell.angle_beta   90.00
_cell.angle_gamma   90.00
#
_symmetry.space_group_name_H-M   'P 1'
#
loop_
_entity.id
_entity.type
_entity.pdbx_description
1 polymer ?
#
loop_
_entity_poly.entity_id
_entity_poly.type
_entity_poly.pdbx_seq_one_letter_code
_entity_poly.pdbx_strand_id
1 'polypeptide(L)'
;MQALRSAGRWSLIAVSNTKGAEVSNNVEISSEYTECSIVQAYVEAIKNAEHFIYIENQFYISWLEAENLHVDEETEYAMLDTMEGSAGLRRQSCVVQNPITQAIYERILRAHRLGHLKAIWLAFLP
;
A
#
# COMPACT_ATOMS: atom_id res chain seq x y z
N MET A 1 -23.84 27.69 8.02
CA MET A 1 -23.08 26.45 7.92
C MET A 1 -22.66 26.27 6.46
N GLN A 2 -21.43 26.63 6.11
CA GLN A 2 -20.91 26.45 4.76
C GLN A 2 -20.43 25.00 4.60
N ALA A 3 -20.99 24.29 3.64
CA ALA A 3 -20.52 22.96 3.26
C ALA A 3 -19.11 23.06 2.67
N LEU A 4 -18.21 22.18 3.15
CA LEU A 4 -16.90 21.92 2.56
C LEU A 4 -17.08 21.69 1.05
N ARG A 5 -16.54 22.60 0.23
CA ARG A 5 -16.54 22.45 -1.21
C ARG A 5 -15.76 21.17 -1.54
N SER A 6 -16.44 20.27 -2.24
CA SER A 6 -15.93 19.07 -2.91
C SER A 6 -14.42 19.16 -3.19
N ALA A 7 -13.63 18.32 -2.54
CA ALA A 7 -12.22 18.06 -2.84
C ALA A 7 -12.09 17.25 -4.15
N GLY A 8 -12.87 17.59 -5.17
CA GLY A 8 -13.18 16.74 -6.31
C GLY A 8 -12.16 16.73 -7.44
N ARG A 9 -10.92 17.24 -7.26
CA ARG A 9 -9.88 17.13 -8.29
C ARG A 9 -8.47 17.33 -7.73
N TRP A 10 -7.95 16.28 -7.11
CA TRP A 10 -6.51 16.08 -6.98
C TRP A 10 -5.99 15.47 -8.30
N SER A 11 -6.01 16.25 -9.39
CA SER A 11 -5.39 15.84 -10.65
C SER A 11 -4.25 16.81 -10.94
N LEU A 12 -3.01 16.31 -10.97
CA LEU A 12 -1.87 17.04 -11.51
C LEU A 12 -2.20 17.44 -12.94
N ILE A 13 -2.26 18.75 -13.21
CA ILE A 13 -2.22 19.25 -14.58
C ILE A 13 -0.76 19.10 -15.01
N ALA A 14 -0.48 18.11 -15.86
CA ALA A 14 0.80 18.07 -16.55
C ALA A 14 0.87 19.30 -17.46
N VAL A 15 1.56 20.36 -17.00
CA VAL A 15 1.86 21.51 -17.84
C VAL A 15 3.00 21.10 -18.77
N SER A 16 2.66 20.44 -19.88
CA SER A 16 3.60 20.35 -20.99
C SER A 16 3.69 21.74 -21.62
N ASN A 17 4.87 22.33 -21.54
CA ASN A 17 5.12 23.67 -22.05
C ASN A 17 5.25 23.60 -23.58
N THR A 18 4.12 23.50 -24.30
CA THR A 18 4.09 23.56 -25.76
C THR A 18 3.27 24.76 -26.21
N LYS A 19 3.98 25.73 -26.80
CA LYS A 19 3.40 26.91 -27.42
C LYS A 19 2.39 26.48 -28.48
N GLY A 20 1.11 26.77 -28.24
CA GLY A 20 0.08 26.96 -29.27
C GLY A 20 -0.14 25.80 -30.23
N ALA A 21 -0.65 24.67 -29.75
CA ALA A 21 -1.38 23.72 -30.59
C ALA A 21 -2.61 23.24 -29.79
N GLU A 22 -3.78 23.13 -30.43
CA GLU A 22 -4.95 22.47 -29.85
C GLU A 22 -4.59 20.99 -29.61
N VAL A 23 -4.06 20.70 -28.43
CA VAL A 23 -3.77 19.32 -28.01
C VAL A 23 -5.10 18.72 -27.58
N SER A 24 -5.55 17.71 -28.32
CA SER A 24 -6.68 16.87 -27.92
C SER A 24 -6.47 16.42 -26.47
N ASN A 25 -7.42 16.77 -25.58
CA ASN A 25 -7.34 16.57 -24.13
C ASN A 25 -7.33 15.09 -23.68
N ASN A 26 -7.10 14.13 -24.59
CA ASN A 26 -6.98 12.72 -24.28
C ASN A 26 -5.53 12.38 -23.95
N VAL A 27 -5.02 12.94 -22.85
CA VAL A 27 -3.80 12.40 -22.24
C VAL A 27 -4.20 11.12 -21.53
N GLU A 28 -3.83 9.96 -22.07
CA GLU A 28 -3.82 8.72 -21.30
C GLU A 28 -2.89 8.94 -20.09
N ILE A 29 -3.49 9.12 -18.91
CA ILE A 29 -2.74 9.20 -17.66
C ILE A 29 -2.23 7.78 -17.38
N SER A 30 -1.08 7.42 -17.93
CA SER A 30 -0.40 6.20 -17.56
C SER A 30 0.11 6.30 -16.11
N SER A 31 0.34 5.16 -15.46
CA SER A 31 0.88 5.11 -14.10
C SER A 31 2.21 5.87 -13.95
N GLU A 32 2.95 6.03 -15.04
CA GLU A 32 4.23 6.75 -15.09
C GLU A 32 4.06 8.27 -14.86
N TYR A 33 2.88 8.82 -15.11
CA TYR A 33 2.56 10.23 -14.88
C TYR A 33 1.77 10.49 -13.60
N THR A 34 1.44 9.43 -12.85
CA THR A 34 0.72 9.55 -11.58
C THR A 34 1.72 9.68 -10.43
N GLU A 35 1.60 10.75 -9.66
CA GLU A 35 2.44 10.97 -8.49
C GLU A 35 2.11 9.97 -7.37
N CYS A 36 3.15 9.44 -6.72
CA CYS A 36 3.02 8.43 -5.66
C CYS A 36 4.01 8.65 -4.50
N SER A 37 4.52 9.87 -4.35
CA SER A 37 5.55 10.22 -3.36
C SER A 37 5.08 9.99 -1.93
N ILE A 38 3.79 10.19 -1.63
CA ILE A 38 3.23 9.90 -0.30
C ILE A 38 3.37 8.41 0.02
N VAL A 39 2.98 7.52 -0.91
CA VAL A 39 3.10 6.07 -0.72
C VAL A 39 4.57 5.66 -0.60
N GLN A 40 5.44 6.23 -1.45
CA GLN A 40 6.88 5.98 -1.39
C GLN A 40 7.48 6.39 -0.04
N ALA A 41 7.14 7.58 0.46
CA ALA A 41 7.61 8.07 1.75
C ALA A 41 7.16 7.17 2.91
N TYR A 42 5.91 6.67 2.89
CA TYR A 42 5.44 5.68 3.86
C TYR A 42 6.30 4.42 3.83
N VAL A 43 6.51 3.84 2.64
CA VAL A 43 7.28 2.60 2.48
C VAL A 43 8.71 2.77 2.97
N GLU A 44 9.38 3.87 2.61
CA GLU A 44 10.75 4.14 3.03
C GLU A 44 10.85 4.37 4.54
N ALA A 45 9.94 5.16 5.13
CA ALA A 45 9.91 5.39 6.57
C ALA A 45 9.70 4.09 7.35
N ILE A 46 8.78 3.22 6.89
CA ILE A 46 8.53 1.90 7.49
C ILE A 46 9.78 1.02 7.39
N LYS A 47 10.38 0.91 6.20
CA LYS A 47 11.58 0.08 5.99
C LYS A 47 12.75 0.54 6.85
N ASN A 48 12.91 1.85 7.05
CA ASN A 48 14.01 2.40 7.84
C ASN A 48 13.71 2.47 9.36
N ALA A 49 12.48 2.20 9.80
CA ALA A 49 12.11 2.31 11.22
C ALA A 49 12.83 1.29 12.12
N GLU A 50 13.60 1.80 13.08
CA GLU A 50 14.45 0.99 13.97
C GLU A 50 13.81 0.59 15.30
N HIS A 51 12.83 1.31 15.84
CA HIS A 51 12.31 1.04 17.18
C HIS A 51 10.84 0.65 17.14
N PHE A 52 9.97 1.62 16.84
CA PHE A 52 8.53 1.39 16.73
C PHE A 52 7.96 2.15 15.52
N ILE A 53 6.74 1.77 15.14
CA ILE A 53 5.94 2.49 14.14
C ILE A 53 4.59 2.77 14.80
N TYR A 54 4.14 4.02 14.76
CA TYR A 54 2.79 4.42 15.16
C TYR A 54 2.07 4.95 13.92
N ILE A 55 0.93 4.35 13.59
CA ILE A 55 0.10 4.75 12.46
C ILE A 55 -1.26 5.14 13.01
N GLU A 56 -1.65 6.39 12.77
CA GLU A 56 -2.97 6.89 13.06
C GLU A 56 -3.60 7.34 11.74
N ASN A 57 -4.66 6.67 11.32
CA ASN A 57 -5.27 6.93 10.02
C ASN A 57 -6.77 6.66 10.05
N GLN A 58 -7.52 7.34 9.18
CA GLN A 58 -8.96 7.11 9.04
C GLN A 58 -9.26 5.73 8.42
N PHE A 59 -8.37 5.27 7.53
CA PHE A 59 -8.49 3.97 6.88
C PHE A 59 -7.18 3.20 6.97
N TYR A 60 -7.31 1.88 7.06
CA TYR A 60 -6.18 0.98 6.89
C TYR A 60 -6.57 -0.15 5.93
N ILE A 61 -6.43 0.13 4.64
CA ILE A 61 -6.75 -0.80 3.55
C ILE A 61 -5.49 -0.95 2.71
N SER A 62 -4.88 -2.13 2.75
CA SER A 62 -3.62 -2.43 2.08
C SER A 62 -3.50 -3.93 1.85
N TRP A 63 -2.48 -4.35 1.11
CA TRP A 63 -2.32 -5.72 0.62
C TRP A 63 -1.02 -6.35 1.13
N LEU A 64 -1.04 -7.68 1.27
CA LEU A 64 0.10 -8.51 1.59
C LEU A 64 0.19 -9.65 0.58
N GLU A 65 1.33 -9.77 -0.10
CA GLU A 65 1.53 -10.81 -1.10
C GLU A 65 1.62 -12.19 -0.44
N ALA A 66 0.76 -13.12 -0.85
CA ALA A 66 0.74 -14.49 -0.31
C ALA A 66 2.09 -15.19 -0.48
N GLU A 67 2.79 -14.95 -1.59
CA GLU A 67 4.12 -15.51 -1.87
C GLU A 67 5.20 -15.04 -0.88
N ASN A 68 4.99 -13.91 -0.20
CA ASN A 68 5.97 -13.37 0.76
C ASN A 68 5.71 -13.86 2.19
N LEU A 69 4.61 -14.57 2.45
CA LEU A 69 4.39 -15.17 3.76
C LEU A 69 5.38 -16.31 4.00
N HIS A 70 6.15 -16.22 5.08
CA HIS A 70 6.89 -17.37 5.61
C HIS A 70 5.93 -18.13 6.50
N VAL A 71 5.10 -18.96 5.85
CA VAL A 71 4.15 -19.83 6.53
C VAL A 71 4.93 -21.07 6.96
N ASP A 72 4.83 -21.45 8.23
CA ASP A 72 5.21 -22.82 8.62
C ASP A 72 4.19 -23.80 8.01
N GLU A 73 4.58 -25.06 7.78
CA GLU A 73 3.69 -26.03 7.13
C GLU A 73 2.32 -26.10 7.83
N GLU A 74 2.28 -25.96 9.16
CA GLU A 74 1.06 -25.99 9.97
C GLU A 74 0.10 -24.82 9.68
N THR A 75 0.61 -23.59 9.51
CA THR A 75 -0.23 -22.43 9.17
C THR A 75 -0.66 -22.47 7.69
N GLU A 76 0.11 -23.14 6.81
CA GLU A 76 -0.25 -23.31 5.40
C GLU A 76 -1.54 -24.14 5.29
N TYR A 77 -1.65 -25.22 6.08
CA TYR A 77 -2.86 -26.04 6.18
C TYR A 77 -4.06 -25.26 6.74
N ALA A 78 -3.87 -24.40 7.74
CA ALA A 78 -4.96 -23.59 8.30
C ALA A 78 -5.48 -22.50 7.34
N MET A 79 -4.58 -21.93 6.52
CA MET A 79 -4.97 -20.96 5.48
C MET A 79 -5.67 -21.63 4.29
N LEU A 80 -5.33 -22.88 3.97
CA LEU A 80 -6.02 -23.69 2.96
C LEU A 80 -7.47 -24.04 3.37
N ASP A 81 -7.74 -24.28 4.65
CA ASP A 81 -9.08 -24.66 5.16
C ASP A 81 -10.09 -23.50 5.14
N THR A 82 -9.62 -22.25 5.24
CA THR A 82 -10.50 -21.07 5.19
C THR A 82 -10.89 -20.68 3.75
N MET A 83 -10.20 -21.23 2.75
CA MET A 83 -10.45 -20.95 1.34
C MET A 83 -10.67 -22.25 0.56
N GLU A 84 -11.82 -22.89 0.80
CA GLU A 84 -12.31 -23.95 -0.09
C GLU A 84 -12.43 -23.40 -1.53
N GLY A 85 -11.48 -23.79 -2.39
CA GLY A 85 -11.66 -23.74 -3.83
C GLY A 85 -10.80 -22.74 -4.58
N SER A 86 -9.48 -22.97 -4.64
CA SER A 86 -8.78 -23.07 -5.92
C SER A 86 -7.33 -23.49 -5.69
N ALA A 87 -7.00 -24.70 -6.12
CA ALA A 87 -5.64 -25.16 -6.29
C ALA A 87 -4.86 -24.16 -7.14
N GLY A 88 -3.88 -23.53 -6.51
CA GLY A 88 -3.01 -22.53 -7.10
C GLY A 88 -3.11 -21.23 -6.32
N LEU A 89 -2.01 -20.93 -5.61
CA LEU A 89 -1.58 -19.60 -5.17
C LEU A 89 -1.38 -18.66 -6.38
N ARG A 90 -2.28 -18.69 -7.36
CA ARG A 90 -2.28 -17.85 -8.54
C ARG A 90 -2.69 -16.48 -8.03
N ARG A 91 -1.73 -15.56 -7.99
CA ARG A 91 -1.87 -14.11 -8.20
C ARG A 91 -3.32 -13.72 -8.53
N GLN A 92 -4.19 -13.69 -7.53
CA GLN A 92 -5.44 -12.98 -7.69
C GLN A 92 -4.97 -11.53 -7.70
N SER A 93 -5.11 -10.88 -8.84
CA SER A 93 -4.84 -9.45 -8.95
C SER A 93 -5.70 -8.77 -7.90
N CYS A 94 -5.09 -8.41 -6.77
CA CYS A 94 -5.76 -7.73 -5.70
C CYS A 94 -6.17 -6.35 -6.23
N VAL A 95 -7.44 -5.98 -6.01
CA VAL A 95 -7.95 -4.66 -6.40
C VAL A 95 -7.17 -3.55 -5.66
N VAL A 96 -6.67 -3.86 -4.47
CA VAL A 96 -5.85 -2.97 -3.63
C VAL A 96 -4.38 -3.31 -3.84
N GLN A 97 -3.60 -2.37 -4.38
CA GLN A 97 -2.20 -2.61 -4.76
C GLN A 97 -1.17 -1.83 -3.91
N ASN A 98 -1.60 -1.07 -2.90
CA ASN A 98 -0.65 -0.28 -2.11
C ASN A 98 0.22 -1.20 -1.21
N PRO A 99 1.56 -1.00 -1.15
CA PRO A 99 2.49 -1.92 -0.50
C PRO A 99 2.74 -1.61 0.99
N ILE A 100 1.87 -0.85 1.66
CA ILE A 100 2.10 -0.41 3.05
C ILE A 100 2.15 -1.61 4.01
N THR A 101 1.17 -2.52 3.93
CA THR A 101 1.16 -3.74 4.76
C THR A 101 2.34 -4.65 4.43
N GLN A 102 2.71 -4.79 3.15
CA GLN A 102 3.91 -5.52 2.74
C GLN A 102 5.18 -4.97 3.41
N ALA A 103 5.38 -3.65 3.40
CA ALA A 103 6.54 -3.02 4.04
C ALA A 103 6.55 -3.23 5.56
N ILE A 104 5.38 -3.14 6.21
CA ILE A 104 5.22 -3.41 7.65
C ILE A 104 5.61 -4.84 7.97
N TYR A 105 5.09 -5.80 7.19
CA TYR A 105 5.37 -7.21 7.35
C TYR A 105 6.87 -7.53 7.20
N GLU A 106 7.52 -7.06 6.13
CA GLU A 106 8.95 -7.23 5.91
C GLU A 106 9.78 -6.66 7.07
N ARG A 107 9.39 -5.48 7.57
CA ARG A 107 10.06 -4.84 8.70
C ARG A 107 9.91 -5.66 9.99
N ILE A 108 8.72 -6.20 10.27
CA ILE A 108 8.49 -7.08 11.44
C ILE A 108 9.37 -8.34 11.31
N LEU A 109 9.35 -9.00 10.16
CA LEU A 109 10.17 -10.18 9.92
C LEU A 109 11.67 -9.89 10.09
N ARG A 110 12.14 -8.73 9.61
CA ARG A 110 13.52 -8.29 9.84
C ARG A 110 13.81 -8.13 11.33
N ALA A 111 12.92 -7.49 12.09
CA ALA A 111 13.08 -7.29 13.53
C ALA A 111 13.11 -8.62 14.31
N HIS A 112 12.21 -9.54 13.95
CA HIS A 112 12.14 -10.89 14.51
C HIS A 112 13.45 -11.66 14.28
N ARG A 113 13.96 -11.66 13.05
CA ARG A 113 15.24 -12.33 12.71
C ARG A 113 16.45 -11.79 13.46
N LEU A 114 16.40 -10.51 13.86
CA LEU A 114 17.46 -9.87 14.64
C LEU A 114 17.26 -10.02 16.17
N GLY A 115 16.20 -10.68 16.63
CA GLY A 115 15.90 -10.85 18.05
C GLY A 115 15.45 -9.56 18.76
N HIS A 116 15.01 -8.54 18.01
CA HIS A 116 14.58 -7.26 18.57
C HIS A 116 13.05 -7.22 18.67
N LEU A 117 12.53 -7.07 19.89
CA LEU A 117 11.12 -6.72 20.09
C LEU A 117 10.88 -5.30 19.58
N LYS A 118 10.06 -5.17 18.54
CA LYS A 118 9.73 -3.87 17.94
C LYS A 118 8.22 -3.75 17.78
N ALA A 119 7.63 -2.78 18.47
CA ALA A 119 6.19 -2.59 18.49
C ALA A 119 5.70 -1.87 17.22
N ILE A 120 4.48 -2.20 16.82
CA ILE A 120 3.70 -1.44 15.85
C ILE A 120 2.35 -1.17 16.47
N TRP A 121 1.94 0.09 16.45
CA TRP A 121 0.68 0.56 17.02
C TRP A 121 -0.17 1.16 15.91
N LEU A 122 -1.40 0.70 15.79
CA LEU A 122 -2.35 1.18 14.79
C LEU A 122 -3.58 1.75 15.47
N ALA A 123 -3.85 3.03 15.24
CA ALA A 123 -4.99 3.75 15.76
C ALA A 123 -5.91 4.19 14.60
N PHE A 124 -7.21 4.01 14.78
CA PHE A 124 -8.22 4.45 13.81
C PHE A 124 -8.76 5.81 14.22
N LEU A 125 -8.66 6.78 13.30
CA LEU A 125 -9.26 8.10 13.48
C LEU A 125 -10.80 7.99 13.33
N PRO A 126 -11.55 8.74 14.15
CA PRO A 126 -13.02 8.77 14.11
C PRO A 126 -13.59 9.34 12.80
#